data_AF-A0A9E1IAQ0-F1
#
_entry.id   AF-A0A9E1IAQ0-F1
#
_cell.length_a   1.000
_cell.length_b   1.000
_cell.length_c   1.000
_cell.angle_alpha   90.00
_cell.angle_beta   90.00
_cell.angle_gamma   90.00
#
_symmetry.space_group_name_H-M   'P 1'
#
loop_
_entity.id
_entity.type
_entity.pdbx_description
1 polymer ?
#
loop_
_entity_poly.entity_id
_entity_poly.type
_entity_poly.pdbx_seq_one_letter_code
_entity_poly.pdbx_strand_id
1 'polypeptide(L)'
;MMYRVVFLLLALLLTAADAEEVAGDGEDGPVYDHAEYIRLSEELEKLAVRNAWSGVDRMYAAIIGMGATPSPKDHLSGAHSARALGNVTGARFRLEQANQQIEDKEILDWLWDIDSNYGRVSLLADRGKVVLNMDVLPFNPDQRKAVEWAQHQISETGTFEGFLPQGDYKFGVCPSEKTTPCYDVEVVPRVQSVRIDMRTHLSFKDDKRKQKKNQRK
;
A
#
# COMPACT_ATOMS: atom_id res chain seq x y z
N MET A 1 -40.47 15.89 61.87
CA MET A 1 -39.27 16.76 61.83
C MET A 1 -38.66 16.61 60.44
N MET A 2 -39.21 17.21 59.37
CA MET A 2 -39.25 18.66 59.04
C MET A 2 -37.87 19.31 59.10
N TYR A 3 -37.18 19.37 57.95
CA TYR A 3 -36.59 20.62 57.46
C TYR A 3 -36.78 20.70 55.95
N ARG A 4 -37.75 21.54 55.57
CA ARG A 4 -37.94 22.13 54.25
C ARG A 4 -36.80 23.12 54.05
N VAL A 5 -36.03 22.99 52.96
CA VAL A 5 -35.20 24.09 52.47
C VAL A 5 -35.69 24.45 51.08
N VAL A 6 -36.43 25.55 51.09
CA VAL A 6 -36.84 26.34 49.94
C VAL A 6 -35.60 27.06 49.43
N PHE A 7 -35.21 26.81 48.19
CA PHE A 7 -34.49 27.81 47.38
C PHE A 7 -34.97 27.66 45.94
N LEU A 8 -36.01 28.42 45.64
CA LEU A 8 -36.63 28.58 44.34
C LEU A 8 -36.22 29.98 43.88
N LEU A 9 -35.11 30.07 43.15
CA LEU A 9 -34.63 31.30 42.53
C LEU A 9 -34.01 30.98 41.17
N LEU A 10 -34.79 31.31 40.13
CA LEU A 10 -34.36 32.12 38.99
C LEU A 10 -33.12 31.64 38.22
N ALA A 11 -33.35 30.88 37.15
CA ALA A 11 -32.43 30.83 36.01
C ALA A 11 -33.22 30.60 34.71
N LEU A 12 -34.00 31.61 34.32
CA LEU A 12 -34.49 31.75 32.95
C LEU A 12 -33.38 32.43 32.14
N LEU A 13 -32.38 31.65 31.72
CA LEU A 13 -31.37 32.10 30.77
C LEU A 13 -31.90 31.78 29.36
N LEU A 14 -32.49 32.79 28.73
CA LEU A 14 -32.62 32.89 27.28
C LEU A 14 -31.18 32.84 26.71
N THR A 15 -30.75 31.68 26.24
CA THR A 15 -29.64 31.62 25.29
C THR A 15 -30.21 31.98 23.92
N ALA A 16 -29.94 33.21 23.49
CA ALA A 16 -30.11 33.62 22.11
C ALA A 16 -29.36 32.62 21.23
N ALA A 17 -30.09 31.97 20.34
CA ALA A 17 -29.50 31.25 19.22
C ALA A 17 -28.99 32.30 18.25
N ASP A 18 -27.74 32.73 18.42
CA ASP A 18 -26.99 33.34 17.33
C ASP A 18 -26.79 32.24 16.29
N ALA A 19 -27.66 32.27 15.26
CA ALA A 19 -27.43 31.58 14.01
C ALA A 19 -26.25 32.29 13.34
N GLU A 20 -25.04 31.86 13.68
CA GLU A 20 -23.86 32.15 12.88
C GLU A 20 -24.04 31.42 11.53
N GLU A 21 -24.59 32.15 10.57
CA GLU A 21 -24.52 31.80 9.16
C GLU A 21 -23.03 31.88 8.78
N VAL A 22 -22.31 30.78 9.01
CA VAL A 22 -20.96 30.61 8.49
C VAL A 22 -21.11 30.58 6.97
N ALA A 23 -20.95 31.74 6.36
CA ALA A 23 -20.61 31.88 4.96
C ALA A 23 -19.27 31.18 4.77
N GLY A 24 -19.34 29.86 4.56
CA GLY A 24 -18.19 29.06 4.21
C GLY A 24 -17.69 29.55 2.87
N ASP A 25 -16.55 30.24 2.89
CA ASP A 25 -15.68 30.37 1.74
C ASP A 25 -15.56 28.98 1.12
N GLY A 26 -16.20 28.80 -0.02
CA GLY A 26 -16.19 27.55 -0.76
C GLY A 26 -14.75 27.24 -1.13
N GLU A 27 -14.11 26.37 -0.35
CA GLU A 27 -12.95 25.65 -0.83
C GLU A 27 -13.43 24.90 -2.07
N ASP A 28 -12.98 25.37 -3.25
CA ASP A 28 -13.05 24.69 -4.54
C ASP A 28 -12.26 23.37 -4.43
N GLY A 29 -12.76 22.44 -3.62
CA GLY A 29 -12.35 21.05 -3.62
C GLY A 29 -12.63 20.47 -5.01
N PRO A 30 -11.91 19.42 -5.42
CA PRO A 30 -12.16 18.78 -6.70
C PRO A 30 -13.65 18.45 -6.83
N VAL A 31 -14.29 19.03 -7.85
CA VAL A 31 -15.70 18.77 -8.15
C VAL A 31 -15.78 17.38 -8.74
N TYR A 32 -15.94 16.38 -7.88
CA TYR A 32 -16.21 15.00 -8.28
C TYR A 32 -17.72 14.75 -8.27
N ASP A 33 -18.16 13.78 -9.07
CA ASP A 33 -19.56 13.36 -9.09
C ASP A 33 -19.90 12.64 -7.78
N HIS A 34 -20.55 13.34 -6.85
CA HIS A 34 -20.90 12.80 -5.55
C HIS A 34 -21.87 11.60 -5.65
N ALA A 35 -22.76 11.58 -6.64
CA ALA A 35 -23.68 10.47 -6.85
C ALA A 35 -22.91 9.22 -7.31
N GLU A 36 -21.93 9.39 -8.19
CA GLU A 36 -21.05 8.30 -8.62
C GLU A 36 -20.16 7.79 -7.47
N TYR A 37 -19.65 8.68 -6.62
CA TYR A 37 -18.93 8.29 -5.41
C TYR A 37 -19.77 7.38 -4.51
N ILE A 38 -21.01 7.79 -4.19
CA ILE A 38 -21.92 6.98 -3.36
C ILE A 38 -22.14 5.61 -4.00
N ARG A 39 -22.41 5.57 -5.32
CA ARG A 39 -22.63 4.32 -6.05
C ARG A 39 -21.42 3.38 -5.95
N LEU A 40 -20.20 3.91 -6.15
CA LEU A 40 -18.96 3.14 -6.09
C LEU A 40 -18.65 2.65 -4.67
N SER A 41 -18.85 3.49 -3.65
CA SER A 41 -18.63 3.11 -2.24
C SER A 41 -19.60 2.01 -1.80
N GLU A 42 -20.87 2.09 -2.17
CA GLU A 42 -21.83 1.01 -1.90
C GLU A 42 -21.48 -0.29 -2.62
N GLU A 43 -21.02 -0.21 -3.88
CA GLU A 43 -20.61 -1.38 -4.65
C GLU A 43 -19.35 -2.02 -4.04
N LEU A 44 -18.39 -1.20 -3.63
CA LEU A 44 -17.18 -1.59 -2.92
C LEU A 44 -17.51 -2.34 -1.63
N GLU A 45 -18.43 -1.82 -0.81
CA GLU A 45 -18.90 -2.49 0.41
C GLU A 45 -19.57 -3.84 0.11
N LYS A 46 -20.48 -3.88 -0.88
CA LYS A 46 -21.16 -5.12 -1.28
C LYS A 46 -20.17 -6.20 -1.73
N LEU A 47 -19.11 -5.80 -2.44
CA LEU A 47 -18.04 -6.71 -2.86
C LEU A 47 -17.17 -7.16 -1.69
N ALA A 48 -16.87 -6.26 -0.74
CA ALA A 48 -16.09 -6.57 0.46
C ALA A 48 -16.80 -7.61 1.34
N VAL A 49 -18.12 -7.46 1.57
CA VAL A 49 -18.95 -8.45 2.30
C VAL A 49 -18.89 -9.84 1.67
N ARG A 50 -18.73 -9.92 0.36
CA ARG A 50 -18.64 -11.19 -0.40
C ARG A 50 -17.21 -11.69 -0.57
N ASN A 51 -16.22 -11.01 0.03
CA ASN A 51 -14.78 -11.29 -0.14
C ASN A 51 -14.32 -11.25 -1.62
N ALA A 52 -14.96 -10.44 -2.46
CA ALA A 52 -14.64 -10.29 -3.88
C ALA A 52 -13.49 -9.29 -4.08
N TRP A 53 -12.31 -9.60 -3.54
CA TRP A 53 -11.20 -8.66 -3.35
C TRP A 53 -10.70 -7.98 -4.63
N SER A 54 -10.59 -8.70 -5.75
CA SER A 54 -10.22 -8.07 -7.03
C SER A 54 -11.25 -7.04 -7.49
N GLY A 55 -12.53 -7.21 -7.14
CA GLY A 55 -13.57 -6.22 -7.39
C GLY A 55 -13.45 -5.00 -6.48
N VAL A 56 -13.22 -5.23 -5.19
CA VAL A 56 -13.00 -4.17 -4.19
C VAL A 56 -11.82 -3.28 -4.60
N ASP A 57 -10.69 -3.87 -5.01
CA ASP A 57 -9.51 -3.13 -5.44
C ASP A 57 -9.79 -2.24 -6.67
N ARG A 58 -10.56 -2.74 -7.65
CA ARG A 58 -10.99 -1.95 -8.81
C ARG A 58 -11.92 -0.79 -8.45
N MET A 59 -12.90 -1.02 -7.58
CA MET A 59 -13.82 0.03 -7.13
C MET A 59 -13.07 1.11 -6.34
N TYR A 60 -12.17 0.69 -5.46
CA TYR A 60 -11.32 1.61 -4.71
C TYR A 60 -10.45 2.47 -5.64
N ALA A 61 -9.83 1.85 -6.65
CA ALA A 61 -9.05 2.58 -7.65
C ALA A 61 -9.91 3.56 -8.47
N ALA A 62 -11.17 3.23 -8.75
CA ALA A 62 -12.10 4.13 -9.42
C ALA A 62 -12.46 5.36 -8.55
N ILE A 63 -12.71 5.16 -7.25
CA ILE A 63 -12.95 6.24 -6.28
C ILE A 63 -11.75 7.20 -6.22
N ILE A 64 -10.52 6.67 -6.17
CA ILE A 64 -9.32 7.50 -6.22
C ILE A 64 -9.18 8.20 -7.57
N GLY A 65 -9.45 7.49 -8.67
CA GLY A 65 -9.29 7.99 -10.03
C GLY A 65 -10.20 9.17 -10.39
N MET A 66 -11.36 9.29 -9.74
CA MET A 66 -12.26 10.44 -9.90
C MET A 66 -11.88 11.65 -9.03
N GLY A 67 -10.84 11.53 -8.19
CA GLY A 67 -10.42 12.60 -7.27
C GLY A 67 -11.31 12.74 -6.03
N ALA A 68 -12.18 11.76 -5.76
CA ALA A 68 -12.95 11.73 -4.52
C ALA A 68 -12.03 11.33 -3.35
N THR A 69 -12.30 11.88 -2.16
CA THR A 69 -11.62 11.47 -0.92
C THR A 69 -12.38 10.26 -0.35
N PRO A 70 -11.79 9.05 -0.32
CA PRO A 70 -12.48 7.89 0.23
C PRO A 70 -12.71 8.05 1.74
N SER A 71 -13.80 7.46 2.24
CA SER A 71 -14.04 7.39 3.68
C SER A 71 -13.07 6.44 4.38
N PRO A 72 -12.96 6.45 5.73
CA PRO A 72 -12.13 5.51 6.45
C PRO A 72 -12.52 4.05 6.18
N LYS A 73 -13.82 3.79 5.99
CA LYS A 73 -14.36 2.46 5.68
C LYS A 73 -13.96 1.99 4.29
N ASP A 74 -13.93 2.89 3.31
CA ASP A 74 -13.45 2.59 1.95
C ASP A 74 -11.96 2.29 1.96
N HIS A 75 -11.18 3.08 2.71
CA HIS A 75 -9.75 2.84 2.91
C HIS A 75 -9.48 1.48 3.56
N LEU A 76 -10.20 1.12 4.62
CA LEU A 76 -10.10 -0.19 5.28
C LEU A 76 -10.41 -1.33 4.31
N SER A 77 -11.55 -1.27 3.62
CA SER A 77 -11.95 -2.27 2.62
C SER A 77 -10.93 -2.39 1.48
N GLY A 78 -10.39 -1.27 1.02
CA GLY A 78 -9.28 -1.22 0.08
C GLY A 78 -8.00 -1.84 0.66
N ALA A 79 -7.68 -1.61 1.93
CA ALA A 79 -6.51 -2.23 2.56
C ALA A 79 -6.64 -3.76 2.62
N HIS A 80 -7.82 -4.27 2.99
CA HIS A 80 -8.12 -5.70 2.94
C HIS A 80 -7.93 -6.28 1.54
N SER A 81 -8.43 -5.60 0.50
CA SER A 81 -8.29 -6.09 -0.88
C SER A 81 -6.84 -6.10 -1.35
N ALA A 82 -6.08 -5.03 -1.07
CA ALA A 82 -4.65 -4.96 -1.40
C ALA A 82 -3.85 -6.08 -0.72
N ARG A 83 -4.08 -6.31 0.58
CA ARG A 83 -3.45 -7.42 1.32
C ARG A 83 -3.82 -8.77 0.71
N ALA A 84 -5.10 -8.99 0.41
CA ALA A 84 -5.58 -10.23 -0.18
C ALA A 84 -5.02 -10.51 -1.58
N LEU A 85 -4.58 -9.47 -2.30
CA LEU A 85 -3.89 -9.53 -3.59
C LEU A 85 -2.36 -9.57 -3.48
N GLY A 86 -1.79 -9.47 -2.27
CA GLY A 86 -0.34 -9.43 -2.05
C GLY A 86 0.30 -8.04 -2.22
N ASN A 87 -0.48 -7.00 -2.52
CA ASN A 87 0.02 -5.62 -2.61
C ASN A 87 0.14 -4.97 -1.22
N VAL A 88 1.13 -5.39 -0.44
CA VAL A 88 1.33 -4.91 0.94
C VAL A 88 1.58 -3.40 1.01
N THR A 89 2.29 -2.84 0.01
CA THR A 89 2.49 -1.39 -0.10
C THR A 89 1.18 -0.64 -0.22
N GLY A 90 0.30 -1.11 -1.11
CA GLY A 90 -1.04 -0.55 -1.28
C GLY A 90 -1.88 -0.69 -0.01
N ALA A 91 -1.79 -1.83 0.68
CA ALA A 91 -2.50 -2.03 1.94
C ALA A 91 -2.04 -1.03 3.02
N ARG A 92 -0.72 -0.92 3.23
CA ARG A 92 -0.12 0.02 4.19
C ARG A 92 -0.51 1.47 3.89
N PHE A 93 -0.40 1.90 2.63
CA PHE A 93 -0.79 3.25 2.22
C PHE A 93 -2.25 3.55 2.54
N ARG A 94 -3.17 2.63 2.20
CA ARG A 94 -4.60 2.79 2.46
C ARG A 94 -4.91 2.87 3.96
N LEU A 95 -4.20 2.10 4.79
CA LEU A 95 -4.31 2.19 6.25
C LEU A 95 -3.80 3.51 6.81
N GLU A 96 -2.70 4.05 6.29
CA GLU A 96 -2.20 5.37 6.69
C GLU A 96 -3.22 6.47 6.36
N GLN A 97 -3.90 6.37 5.20
CA GLN A 97 -4.98 7.30 4.84
C GLN A 97 -6.20 7.17 5.76
N ALA A 98 -6.59 5.95 6.13
CA ALA A 98 -7.64 5.75 7.14
C ALA A 98 -7.24 6.34 8.50
N ASN A 99 -6.01 6.08 8.96
CA ASN A 99 -5.50 6.56 10.25
C ASN A 99 -5.43 8.09 10.35
N GLN A 100 -5.26 8.79 9.22
CA GLN A 100 -5.29 10.25 9.18
C GLN A 100 -6.70 10.82 9.41
N GLN A 101 -7.74 10.02 9.17
CA GLN A 101 -9.14 10.43 9.33
C GLN A 101 -9.74 9.96 10.65
N ILE A 102 -9.35 8.78 11.13
CA ILE A 102 -9.83 8.19 12.38
C ILE A 102 -8.70 7.46 13.12
N GLU A 103 -8.59 7.68 14.42
CA GLU A 103 -7.72 6.91 15.30
C GLU A 103 -8.42 5.61 15.70
N ASP A 104 -8.17 4.53 14.96
CA ASP A 104 -8.65 3.19 15.27
C ASP A 104 -7.49 2.28 15.69
N LYS A 105 -7.68 1.56 16.81
CA LYS A 105 -6.71 0.58 17.30
C LYS A 105 -6.46 -0.54 16.27
N GLU A 106 -7.49 -1.00 15.57
CA GLU A 106 -7.34 -2.05 14.56
C GLU A 106 -6.39 -1.63 13.43
N ILE A 107 -6.52 -0.37 12.98
CA ILE A 107 -5.64 0.20 11.94
C ILE A 107 -4.19 0.25 12.44
N LEU A 108 -3.98 0.73 13.67
CA LEU A 108 -2.66 0.82 14.27
C LEU A 108 -2.00 -0.55 14.47
N ASP A 109 -2.77 -1.54 14.95
CA ASP A 109 -2.30 -2.92 15.11
C ASP A 109 -1.89 -3.53 13.77
N TRP A 110 -2.63 -3.26 12.70
CA TRP A 110 -2.29 -3.68 11.33
C TRP A 110 -1.05 -2.99 10.77
N LEU A 111 -0.93 -1.67 10.95
CA LEU A 111 0.27 -0.93 10.54
C LEU A 111 1.51 -1.47 11.25
N TRP A 112 1.38 -1.74 12.55
CA TRP A 112 2.45 -2.34 13.35
C TRP A 112 2.80 -3.76 12.88
N ASP A 113 1.81 -4.58 12.53
CA ASP A 113 2.03 -5.93 11.97
C ASP A 113 2.80 -5.87 10.65
N ILE A 114 2.46 -4.93 9.76
CA ILE A 114 3.19 -4.73 8.49
C ILE A 114 4.63 -4.31 8.77
N ASP A 115 4.85 -3.31 9.63
CA ASP A 115 6.18 -2.79 9.91
C ASP A 115 7.05 -3.78 10.72
N SER A 116 6.44 -4.78 11.36
CA SER A 116 7.15 -5.82 12.13
C SER A 116 7.54 -7.03 11.27
N ASN A 117 6.73 -7.39 10.29
CA ASN A 117 6.92 -8.62 9.51
C ASN A 117 7.51 -8.37 8.12
N TYR A 118 7.45 -7.14 7.61
CA TYR A 118 7.87 -6.80 6.26
C TYR A 118 9.01 -5.77 6.24
N GLY A 119 9.93 -5.92 5.31
CA GLY A 119 10.99 -4.96 4.99
C GLY A 119 10.73 -4.27 3.67
N ARG A 120 11.08 -2.97 3.59
CA ARG A 120 10.97 -2.20 2.34
C ARG A 120 12.12 -2.56 1.40
N VAL A 121 11.79 -2.87 0.16
CA VAL A 121 12.75 -3.20 -0.90
C VAL A 121 12.48 -2.38 -2.16
N SER A 122 13.54 -2.07 -2.88
CA SER A 122 13.52 -1.47 -4.21
C SER A 122 14.44 -2.28 -5.12
N LEU A 123 13.83 -3.01 -6.04
CA LEU A 123 14.49 -3.93 -6.96
C LEU A 123 14.31 -3.40 -8.38
N LEU A 124 15.40 -3.07 -9.05
CA LEU A 124 15.41 -2.61 -10.43
C LEU A 124 16.16 -3.62 -11.29
N ALA A 125 15.54 -4.03 -12.38
CA ALA A 125 16.08 -4.94 -13.37
C ALA A 125 15.56 -4.57 -14.78
N ASP A 126 16.07 -5.31 -15.76
CA ASP A 126 15.49 -5.33 -17.10
C ASP A 126 14.29 -6.28 -17.13
N ARG A 127 13.20 -5.84 -17.77
CA ARG A 127 11.97 -6.62 -17.92
C ARG A 127 12.22 -8.03 -18.46
N GLY A 128 11.67 -9.04 -17.79
CA GLY A 128 11.73 -10.44 -18.19
C GLY A 128 13.11 -11.10 -18.11
N LYS A 129 14.16 -10.39 -17.66
CA LYS A 129 15.52 -10.95 -17.57
C LYS A 129 15.88 -11.45 -16.18
N VAL A 130 15.14 -11.04 -15.14
CA VAL A 130 15.48 -11.33 -13.75
C VAL A 130 14.30 -12.01 -13.08
N VAL A 131 14.61 -12.96 -12.20
CA VAL A 131 13.62 -13.65 -11.37
C VAL A 131 13.96 -13.36 -9.91
N LEU A 132 12.92 -13.13 -9.10
CA LEU A 132 13.01 -13.11 -7.66
C LEU A 132 12.65 -14.51 -7.15
N ASN A 133 13.56 -15.15 -6.43
CA ASN A 133 13.32 -16.46 -5.82
C ASN A 133 13.55 -16.38 -4.32
N MET A 134 12.88 -17.25 -3.57
CA MET A 134 13.09 -17.38 -2.13
C MET A 134 13.23 -18.86 -1.79
N ASP A 135 14.29 -19.22 -1.06
CA ASP A 135 14.64 -20.63 -0.82
C ASP A 135 13.59 -21.36 0.01
N VAL A 136 12.97 -20.66 0.98
CA VAL A 136 11.94 -21.21 1.87
C VAL A 136 10.72 -20.29 1.89
N LEU A 137 9.62 -20.71 1.25
CA LEU A 137 8.35 -19.96 1.27
C LEU A 137 7.79 -19.80 2.69
N PRO A 138 7.20 -18.65 3.05
CA PRO A 138 6.66 -18.44 4.38
C PRO A 138 5.39 -19.28 4.54
N PHE A 139 5.11 -19.74 5.75
CA PHE A 139 3.89 -20.52 6.01
C PHE A 139 2.62 -19.65 5.89
N ASN A 140 2.72 -18.36 6.24
CA ASN A 140 1.58 -17.44 6.19
C ASN A 140 1.13 -17.21 4.73
N PRO A 141 -0.16 -17.46 4.40
CA PRO A 141 -0.66 -17.29 3.04
C PRO A 141 -0.55 -15.84 2.52
N ASP A 142 -0.69 -14.83 3.38
CA ASP A 142 -0.60 -13.44 2.96
C ASP A 142 0.84 -13.07 2.59
N GLN A 143 1.82 -13.57 3.35
CA GLN A 143 3.24 -13.38 3.04
C GLN A 143 3.62 -14.06 1.73
N ARG A 144 3.11 -15.27 1.45
CA ARG A 144 3.32 -15.94 0.15
C ARG A 144 2.78 -15.11 -1.00
N LYS A 145 1.55 -14.60 -0.88
CA LYS A 145 0.95 -13.72 -1.90
C LYS A 145 1.77 -12.45 -2.12
N ALA A 146 2.36 -11.88 -1.08
CA ALA A 146 3.23 -10.71 -1.22
C ALA A 146 4.48 -11.03 -2.06
N VAL A 147 5.07 -12.22 -1.88
CA VAL A 147 6.19 -12.69 -2.69
C VAL A 147 5.75 -12.94 -4.14
N GLU A 148 4.62 -13.60 -4.35
CA GLU A 148 4.05 -13.85 -5.69
C GLU A 148 3.74 -12.53 -6.42
N TRP A 149 3.18 -11.55 -5.72
CA TRP A 149 2.94 -10.20 -6.24
C TRP A 149 4.24 -9.53 -6.69
N ALA A 150 5.29 -9.59 -5.86
CA ALA A 150 6.60 -9.03 -6.21
C ALA A 150 7.21 -9.74 -7.44
N GLN A 151 7.15 -11.06 -7.49
CA GLN A 151 7.61 -11.85 -8.64
C GLN A 151 6.89 -11.46 -9.92
N HIS A 152 5.56 -11.32 -9.85
CA HIS A 152 4.73 -10.87 -10.96
C HIS A 152 5.15 -9.47 -11.44
N GLN A 153 5.22 -8.50 -10.53
CA GLN A 153 5.62 -7.12 -10.84
C GLN A 153 7.01 -7.02 -11.48
N ILE A 154 7.99 -7.79 -10.98
CA ILE A 154 9.34 -7.85 -11.54
C ILE A 154 9.32 -8.45 -12.94
N SER A 155 8.56 -9.53 -13.16
CA SER A 155 8.48 -10.17 -14.48
C SER A 155 7.82 -9.25 -15.52
N GLU A 156 6.80 -8.48 -15.13
CA GLU A 156 6.03 -7.62 -16.01
C GLU A 156 6.71 -6.29 -16.30
N THR A 157 7.25 -5.63 -15.28
CA THR A 157 7.75 -4.24 -15.38
C THR A 157 9.28 -4.16 -15.29
N GLY A 158 9.94 -5.19 -14.76
CA GLY A 158 11.36 -5.14 -14.40
C GLY A 158 11.66 -4.27 -13.17
N THR A 159 10.64 -3.78 -12.46
CA THR A 159 10.82 -2.93 -11.29
C THR A 159 9.88 -3.41 -10.18
N PHE A 160 10.36 -3.38 -8.95
CA PHE A 160 9.50 -3.58 -7.79
C PHE A 160 9.94 -2.66 -6.67
N GLU A 161 9.04 -1.81 -6.23
CA GLU A 161 9.21 -1.01 -5.03
C GLU A 161 8.07 -1.33 -4.08
N GLY A 162 8.41 -1.86 -2.91
CA GLY A 162 7.38 -2.25 -1.97
C GLY A 162 7.90 -2.98 -0.75
N PHE A 163 7.04 -3.79 -0.17
CA PHE A 163 7.32 -4.53 1.06
C PHE A 163 7.39 -6.03 0.76
N LEU A 164 8.44 -6.68 1.25
CA LEU A 164 8.60 -8.13 1.24
C LEU A 164 8.66 -8.66 2.67
N PRO A 165 8.13 -9.87 2.93
CA PRO A 165 8.27 -10.48 4.24
C PRO A 165 9.74 -10.77 4.55
N GLN A 166 10.08 -10.83 5.84
CA GLN A 166 11.41 -11.19 6.28
C GLN A 166 11.87 -12.52 5.67
N GLY A 167 13.10 -12.56 5.16
CA GLY A 167 13.69 -13.76 4.59
C GLY A 167 14.87 -13.47 3.66
N ASP A 168 15.47 -14.55 3.18
CA ASP A 168 16.59 -14.53 2.24
C ASP A 168 16.09 -14.75 0.82
N TYR A 169 16.27 -13.75 -0.03
CA TYR A 169 15.85 -13.78 -1.42
C TYR A 169 17.05 -13.82 -2.36
N LYS A 170 16.86 -14.49 -3.49
CA LYS A 170 17.80 -14.50 -4.61
C LYS A 170 17.22 -13.66 -5.73
N PHE A 171 17.89 -12.58 -6.05
CA PHE A 171 17.51 -11.69 -7.14
C PHE A 171 18.54 -11.78 -8.27
N GLY A 172 18.12 -12.32 -9.42
CA GLY A 172 18.99 -12.47 -10.59
C GLY A 172 18.59 -13.63 -11.49
N VAL A 173 19.40 -13.90 -12.51
CA VAL A 173 19.40 -15.22 -13.16
C VAL A 173 20.53 -15.99 -12.51
N CYS A 174 20.17 -17.03 -11.77
CA CYS A 174 21.11 -18.00 -11.24
C CYS A 174 21.11 -19.24 -12.19
N PRO A 175 21.73 -19.22 -13.39
CA PRO A 175 22.06 -20.48 -14.05
C PRO A 175 23.20 -21.15 -13.28
N SER A 176 23.22 -22.48 -13.24
CA SER A 176 24.35 -23.27 -12.70
C SER A 176 25.70 -22.92 -13.35
N GLU A 177 25.70 -22.23 -14.50
CA GLU A 177 26.88 -21.71 -15.19
C GLU A 177 27.11 -20.20 -14.96
N LYS A 178 27.88 -19.89 -13.91
CA LYS A 178 28.91 -18.83 -13.69
C LYS A 178 28.88 -17.44 -14.36
N THR A 179 27.93 -17.06 -15.21
CA THR A 179 28.07 -15.87 -16.07
C THR A 179 27.12 -14.72 -15.71
N THR A 180 26.08 -14.96 -14.91
CA THR A 180 25.12 -13.91 -14.53
C THR A 180 25.20 -13.64 -13.02
N PRO A 181 25.28 -12.37 -12.58
CA PRO A 181 25.27 -12.05 -11.16
C PRO A 181 23.90 -12.39 -10.56
N CYS A 182 23.94 -13.08 -9.43
CA CYS A 182 22.80 -13.37 -8.58
C CYS A 182 23.12 -12.69 -7.24
N TYR A 183 22.20 -11.89 -6.74
CA TYR A 183 22.38 -11.15 -5.49
C TYR A 183 21.53 -11.82 -4.41
N ASP A 184 22.17 -12.13 -3.29
CA ASP A 184 21.48 -12.52 -2.07
C ASP A 184 20.97 -11.24 -1.39
N VAL A 185 19.68 -11.22 -1.10
CA VAL A 185 18.94 -10.08 -0.57
C VAL A 185 18.32 -10.52 0.74
N GLU A 186 18.95 -10.15 1.84
CA GLU A 186 18.38 -10.35 3.18
C GLU A 186 17.39 -9.22 3.47
N VAL A 187 16.12 -9.56 3.66
CA VAL A 187 15.08 -8.60 4.01
C VAL A 187 14.89 -8.64 5.52
N VAL A 188 15.27 -7.55 6.19
CA VAL A 188 15.10 -7.39 7.64
C VAL A 188 14.07 -6.28 7.90
N PRO A 189 12.97 -6.56 8.64
CA PRO A 189 12.00 -5.54 9.01
C PRO A 189 12.65 -4.40 9.80
N ARG A 190 12.18 -3.16 9.62
CA ARG A 190 12.60 -1.93 10.33
C ARG A 190 14.06 -1.49 10.17
N VAL A 191 14.97 -2.34 9.68
CA VAL A 191 16.41 -2.10 9.82
C VAL A 191 17.01 -1.24 8.70
N GLN A 192 16.46 -1.26 7.47
CA GLN A 192 16.74 -0.27 6.39
C GLN A 192 16.01 -0.68 5.10
N SER A 193 15.82 0.27 4.16
CA SER A 193 15.34 -0.06 2.83
C SER A 193 16.45 -0.68 1.99
N VAL A 194 16.26 -1.89 1.47
CA VAL A 194 17.23 -2.53 0.57
C VAL A 194 17.00 -2.01 -0.85
N ARG A 195 18.06 -1.55 -1.53
CA ARG A 195 18.00 -1.06 -2.91
C ARG A 195 18.99 -1.79 -3.79
N ILE A 196 18.52 -2.40 -4.88
CA ILE A 196 19.34 -3.16 -5.83
C ILE A 196 18.98 -2.74 -7.25
N ASP A 197 19.99 -2.41 -8.05
CA ASP A 197 19.85 -2.08 -9.46
C ASP A 197 20.73 -2.98 -10.34
N MET A 198 20.09 -3.80 -11.17
CA MET A 198 20.75 -4.71 -12.11
C MET A 198 20.81 -4.19 -13.55
N ARG A 199 20.25 -3.02 -13.85
CA ARG A 199 20.23 -2.46 -15.23
C ARG A 199 21.63 -2.06 -15.70
N THR A 200 22.44 -1.50 -14.81
CA THR A 200 23.80 -1.04 -15.11
C THR A 200 24.78 -2.19 -15.39
N HIS A 201 24.58 -3.36 -14.78
CA HIS A 201 25.55 -4.46 -14.87
C HIS A 201 25.53 -5.23 -16.21
N LEU A 202 24.42 -5.20 -16.96
CA LEU A 202 24.33 -5.84 -18.28
C LEU A 202 24.95 -4.99 -19.39
N SER A 203 24.88 -3.66 -19.29
CA SER A 203 25.41 -2.72 -20.31
C SER A 203 26.93 -2.82 -20.48
N PHE A 204 27.70 -2.96 -19.40
CA PHE A 204 29.16 -2.97 -19.48
C PHE A 204 29.75 -4.19 -20.21
N LYS A 205 29.03 -5.33 -20.25
CA LYS A 205 29.51 -6.54 -20.94
C LYS A 205 29.38 -6.41 -22.46
N ASP A 206 28.35 -5.73 -22.95
CA ASP A 206 28.14 -5.54 -24.39
C ASP A 206 29.14 -4.54 -24.98
N ASP A 207 29.49 -3.49 -24.23
CA ASP A 207 30.49 -2.51 -24.67
C ASP A 207 31.90 -3.11 -24.74
N LYS A 208 32.29 -3.96 -23.77
CA LYS A 208 33.58 -4.67 -23.83
C LYS A 208 33.66 -5.62 -25.02
N ARG A 209 32.57 -6.31 -25.38
CA ARG A 209 32.53 -7.19 -26.57
C ARG A 209 32.63 -6.39 -27.86
N LYS A 210 31.98 -5.23 -27.97
CA LYS A 210 32.09 -4.33 -29.14
C LYS A 210 33.49 -3.74 -29.28
N GLN A 211 34.10 -3.28 -28.18
CA GLN A 211 35.48 -2.76 -28.20
C GLN A 211 36.50 -3.82 -28.62
N LYS A 212 36.38 -5.07 -28.14
CA LYS A 212 37.27 -6.18 -28.54
C LYS A 212 37.12 -6.57 -30.02
N LYS A 213 35.94 -6.35 -30.61
CA LYS A 213 35.67 -6.62 -32.03
C LYS A 213 36.23 -5.52 -32.94
N ASN A 214 36.27 -4.27 -32.47
CA ASN A 214 36.86 -3.15 -33.19
C ASN A 214 38.40 -3.13 -33.13
N GLN A 215 39.02 -3.69 -32.09
CA GLN A 215 40.49 -3.81 -32.00
C GLN A 215 41.09 -4.95 -32.85
N ARG A 216 40.25 -5.79 -33.48
CA ARG A 216 40.68 -6.91 -34.33
C ARG A 216 40.51 -6.67 -35.83
N LYS A 217 40.08 -5.46 -36.21
CA LYS A 217 40.07 -4.96 -37.59
C LYS A 217 41.15 -3.91 -37.72
#